data_AF-A0A6J4IHT9-F1
#
_entry.id   AF-A0A6J4IHT9-F1
#
_cell.length_a   1.000
_cell.length_b   1.000
_cell.length_c   1.000
_cell.angle_alpha   90.00
_cell.angle_beta   90.00
_cell.angle_gamma   90.00
#
_symmetry.space_group_name_H-M   'P 1'
#
loop_
_entity.id
_entity.type
_entity.pdbx_description
1 polymer ?
#
loop_
_entity_poly.entity_id
_entity_poly.type
_entity_poly.pdbx_seq_one_letter_code
_entity_poly.pdbx_strand_id
1 'polypeptide(L)'
;MTKQVCWLTVLLLSFGCTQAAHALAGRHGKGDPKRPISASSWPAGVSVLANREDRIGGHWVNASDWFQYAGDVNAFNDFLIGYARVSGQRLLILENGPLGFTFTGSGKYHPGYDWQLSVVGWGLASAAVTLPVGGRIALKDLNVPVEVDVDAMGTETAEMKAFLAAHRAKQEKARAGRTPK
;
A
#
# COMPACT_ATOMS: atom_id res chain seq x y z
N MET A 1 41.82 -51.45 26.07
CA MET A 1 40.77 -51.44 25.01
C MET A 1 39.86 -50.25 25.28
N THR A 2 40.14 -49.11 24.64
CA THR A 2 39.59 -47.80 25.00
C THR A 2 38.60 -47.36 23.92
N LYS A 3 37.36 -47.09 24.31
CA LYS A 3 36.24 -46.77 23.42
C LYS A 3 36.37 -45.35 22.86
N GLN A 4 36.90 -45.20 21.66
CA GLN A 4 36.76 -44.01 20.83
C GLN A 4 35.40 -44.04 20.13
N VAL A 5 34.35 -43.62 20.84
CA VAL A 5 33.07 -43.26 20.22
C VAL A 5 32.72 -41.91 20.80
N CYS A 6 33.07 -40.82 20.11
CA CYS A 6 32.54 -39.51 20.48
C CYS A 6 32.87 -38.44 19.44
N TRP A 7 31.85 -37.61 19.15
CA TRP A 7 31.88 -36.28 18.55
C TRP A 7 31.55 -36.08 17.06
N LEU A 8 31.89 -36.98 16.13
CA LEU A 8 31.65 -36.66 14.69
C LEU A 8 30.17 -36.65 14.27
N THR A 9 29.31 -37.43 14.93
CA THR A 9 27.88 -37.55 14.55
C THR A 9 27.01 -36.39 15.06
N VAL A 10 27.41 -35.72 16.15
CA VAL A 10 26.65 -34.59 16.73
C VAL A 10 26.80 -33.32 15.88
N LEU A 11 27.94 -33.14 15.22
CA LEU A 11 28.19 -31.97 14.37
C LEU A 11 27.40 -32.01 13.05
N LEU A 12 27.18 -33.19 12.46
CA LEU A 12 26.44 -33.36 11.20
C LEU A 12 24.91 -33.20 11.35
N LEU A 13 24.35 -33.47 12.52
CA LEU A 13 22.91 -33.26 12.80
C LEU A 13 22.56 -31.80 13.13
N SER A 14 23.56 -30.96 13.40
CA SER A 14 23.34 -29.54 13.77
C SER A 14 23.16 -28.62 12.55
N PHE A 15 23.61 -29.05 11.35
CA PHE A 15 23.49 -28.27 10.10
C PHE A 15 22.21 -28.55 9.30
N GLY A 16 21.42 -29.57 9.68
CA GLY A 16 20.20 -29.97 8.95
C GLY A 16 18.93 -29.18 9.32
N CYS A 17 18.96 -28.40 10.40
CA CYS A 17 17.77 -27.74 10.96
C CYS A 17 17.88 -26.21 11.02
N THR A 18 18.65 -25.56 10.14
CA THR A 18 18.36 -24.15 9.85
C THR A 18 17.12 -24.11 8.96
N GLN A 19 15.93 -24.26 9.56
CA GLN A 19 14.70 -23.83 8.90
C GLN A 19 14.94 -22.41 8.38
N ALA A 20 14.68 -22.21 7.09
CA ALA A 20 14.71 -20.87 6.53
C ALA A 20 13.73 -20.02 7.35
N ALA A 21 14.27 -19.15 8.20
CA ALA A 21 13.46 -18.15 8.88
C ALA A 21 12.94 -17.23 7.79
N HIS A 22 11.76 -17.52 7.27
CA HIS A 22 11.05 -16.63 6.38
C HIS A 22 10.77 -15.37 7.20
N ALA A 23 11.41 -14.27 6.81
CA ALA A 23 11.16 -13.00 7.47
C ALA A 23 9.65 -12.71 7.42
N LEU A 24 9.06 -12.28 8.54
CA LEU A 24 7.65 -11.90 8.60
C LEU A 24 7.42 -10.44 8.18
N ALA A 25 8.51 -9.70 7.96
CA ALA A 25 8.49 -8.34 7.47
C ALA A 25 9.79 -8.01 6.74
N GLY A 26 9.74 -7.02 5.88
CA GLY A 26 10.92 -6.52 5.19
C GLY A 26 10.70 -5.16 4.56
N ARG A 27 11.81 -4.52 4.17
CA ARG A 27 11.76 -3.28 3.40
C ARG A 27 11.76 -3.60 1.91
N HIS A 28 10.88 -2.95 1.19
CA HIS A 28 10.96 -2.89 -0.26
C HIS A 28 12.22 -2.12 -0.68
N GLY A 29 12.82 -2.52 -1.80
CA GLY A 29 13.97 -1.82 -2.37
C GLY A 29 15.35 -2.08 -1.76
N LYS A 30 15.45 -2.76 -0.59
CA LYS A 30 16.73 -3.09 0.08
C LYS A 30 17.73 -1.92 0.18
N GLY A 31 17.25 -0.70 0.42
CA GLY A 31 18.07 0.52 0.49
C GLY A 31 17.98 1.43 -0.74
N ASP A 32 17.42 0.94 -1.84
CA ASP A 32 17.04 1.75 -3.00
C ASP A 32 15.51 1.77 -3.16
N PRO A 33 14.83 2.85 -2.75
CA PRO A 33 13.40 3.01 -2.94
C PRO A 33 12.95 2.99 -4.40
N LYS A 34 13.82 2.96 -5.41
CA LYS A 34 13.45 2.91 -6.84
C LYS A 34 13.63 1.53 -7.47
N ARG A 35 14.27 0.59 -6.79
CA ARG A 35 14.40 -0.78 -7.28
C ARG A 35 13.03 -1.37 -7.65
N PRO A 36 12.82 -1.88 -8.88
CA PRO A 36 11.53 -2.41 -9.30
C PRO A 36 11.03 -3.57 -8.42
N ILE A 37 9.72 -3.61 -8.19
CA ILE A 37 9.05 -4.58 -7.32
C ILE A 37 7.77 -5.08 -7.98
N SER A 38 7.53 -6.37 -7.90
CA SER A 38 6.33 -7.01 -8.40
C SER A 38 6.04 -8.27 -7.59
N ALA A 39 4.76 -8.59 -7.40
CA ALA A 39 4.33 -9.90 -6.94
C ALA A 39 3.22 -10.43 -7.86
N SER A 40 3.24 -11.72 -8.14
CA SER A 40 2.21 -12.38 -8.98
C SER A 40 0.84 -12.42 -8.32
N SER A 41 0.78 -12.26 -7.00
CA SER A 41 -0.46 -12.21 -6.21
C SER A 41 -1.16 -10.85 -6.26
N TRP A 42 -0.51 -9.80 -6.76
CA TRP A 42 -1.10 -8.47 -6.80
C TRP A 42 -2.16 -8.34 -7.89
N PRO A 43 -3.18 -7.48 -7.69
CA PRO A 43 -4.09 -7.12 -8.77
C PRO A 43 -3.36 -6.56 -10.00
N ALA A 44 -3.90 -6.81 -11.19
CA ALA A 44 -3.34 -6.29 -12.43
C ALA A 44 -3.29 -4.76 -12.39
N GLY A 45 -2.15 -4.19 -12.80
CA GLY A 45 -1.87 -2.75 -12.79
C GLY A 45 -1.17 -2.24 -11.53
N VAL A 46 -1.20 -2.97 -10.41
CA VAL A 46 -0.57 -2.53 -9.15
C VAL A 46 0.93 -2.36 -9.28
N SER A 47 1.62 -3.23 -10.02
CA SER A 47 3.08 -3.12 -10.23
C SER A 47 3.49 -1.81 -10.90
N VAL A 48 2.63 -1.22 -11.73
CA VAL A 48 2.91 0.09 -12.36
C VAL A 48 2.89 1.19 -11.30
N LEU A 49 1.86 1.20 -10.44
CA LEU A 49 1.74 2.19 -9.36
C LEU A 49 2.85 2.02 -8.33
N ALA A 50 3.09 0.79 -7.90
CA ALA A 50 4.11 0.42 -6.93
C ALA A 50 5.53 0.82 -7.37
N ASN A 51 5.78 1.12 -8.65
CA ASN A 51 7.11 1.50 -9.17
C ASN A 51 7.16 2.91 -9.76
N ARG A 52 6.20 3.79 -9.43
CA ARG A 52 6.23 5.18 -9.89
C ARG A 52 7.45 5.96 -9.37
N GLU A 53 7.83 7.01 -10.10
CA GLU A 53 8.94 7.90 -9.76
C GLU A 53 8.71 8.74 -8.49
N ASP A 54 7.48 8.85 -7.99
CA ASP A 54 7.15 9.53 -6.74
C ASP A 54 7.22 8.59 -5.51
N ARG A 55 7.50 7.29 -5.69
CA ARG A 55 7.69 6.35 -4.56
C ARG A 55 8.94 6.70 -3.75
N ILE A 56 8.78 7.00 -2.46
CA ILE A 56 9.89 7.30 -1.55
C ILE A 56 10.20 6.15 -0.59
N GLY A 57 9.34 5.14 -0.52
CA GLY A 57 9.57 4.00 0.36
C GLY A 57 8.56 2.87 0.15
N GLY A 58 8.80 1.80 0.87
CA GLY A 58 7.83 0.73 1.03
C GLY A 58 8.33 -0.35 1.97
N HIS A 59 7.39 -1.14 2.47
CA HIS A 59 7.65 -2.31 3.30
C HIS A 59 6.55 -3.34 3.11
N TRP A 60 6.82 -4.55 3.58
CA TRP A 60 5.84 -5.61 3.63
C TRP A 60 5.87 -6.26 5.00
N VAL A 61 4.73 -6.81 5.40
CA VAL A 61 4.52 -7.59 6.62
C VAL A 61 3.58 -8.71 6.24
N ASN A 62 4.03 -9.95 6.39
CA ASN A 62 3.34 -11.13 5.89
C ASN A 62 2.99 -11.00 4.38
N ALA A 63 1.73 -11.19 4.00
CA ALA A 63 1.24 -11.05 2.62
C ALA A 63 0.67 -9.65 2.32
N SER A 64 1.08 -8.63 3.07
CA SER A 64 0.66 -7.24 2.86
C SER A 64 1.85 -6.37 2.51
N ASP A 65 1.70 -5.57 1.46
CA ASP A 65 2.70 -4.64 0.94
C ASP A 65 2.18 -3.20 1.08
N TRP A 66 3.07 -2.27 1.46
CA TRP A 66 2.77 -0.85 1.58
C TRP A 66 3.84 -0.04 0.87
N PHE A 67 3.41 0.91 0.05
CA PHE A 67 4.27 1.82 -0.71
C PHE A 67 3.94 3.26 -0.34
N GLN A 68 4.96 4.04 -0.01
CA GLN A 68 4.82 5.44 0.37
C GLN A 68 5.29 6.34 -0.76
N TYR A 69 4.56 7.43 -0.99
CA TYR A 69 4.82 8.38 -2.07
C TYR A 69 4.90 9.80 -1.54
N ALA A 70 5.70 10.62 -2.20
CA ALA A 70 5.72 12.06 -1.94
C ALA A 70 5.59 12.82 -3.25
N GLY A 71 4.72 13.82 -3.27
CA GLY A 71 4.40 14.60 -4.45
C GLY A 71 3.38 15.69 -4.18
N ASP A 72 3.07 16.47 -5.20
CA ASP A 72 2.03 17.48 -5.15
C ASP A 72 0.65 16.90 -5.52
N VAL A 73 -0.35 17.78 -5.57
CA VAL A 73 -1.71 17.41 -5.95
C VAL A 73 -1.81 16.86 -7.38
N ASN A 74 -0.95 17.31 -8.30
CA ASN A 74 -0.95 16.81 -9.68
C ASN A 74 -0.44 15.37 -9.71
N ALA A 75 0.68 15.10 -9.03
CA ALA A 75 1.23 13.75 -8.91
C ALA A 75 0.21 12.78 -8.30
N PHE A 76 -0.54 13.20 -7.28
CA PHE A 76 -1.58 12.37 -6.66
C PHE A 76 -2.81 12.17 -7.56
N ASN A 77 -3.27 13.21 -8.25
CA ASN A 77 -4.37 13.06 -9.22
C ASN A 77 -3.97 12.13 -10.38
N ASP A 78 -2.73 12.22 -10.88
CA ASP A 78 -2.18 11.29 -11.87
C ASP A 78 -2.07 9.86 -11.31
N PHE A 79 -1.71 9.73 -10.04
CA PHE A 79 -1.72 8.45 -9.34
C PHE A 79 -3.14 7.84 -9.34
N LEU A 80 -4.17 8.63 -9.00
CA LEU A 80 -5.55 8.18 -8.97
C LEU A 80 -6.10 7.77 -10.34
N ILE A 81 -5.67 8.44 -11.43
CA ILE A 81 -5.99 8.03 -12.80
C ILE A 81 -5.40 6.66 -13.12
N GLY A 82 -4.16 6.39 -12.71
CA GLY A 82 -3.55 5.07 -12.84
C GLY A 82 -4.26 4.02 -11.98
N TYR A 83 -4.64 4.39 -10.75
CA TYR A 83 -5.35 3.54 -9.81
C TYR A 83 -6.75 3.14 -10.29
N ALA A 84 -7.45 4.02 -11.00
CA ALA A 84 -8.73 3.70 -11.63
C ALA A 84 -8.66 2.52 -12.61
N ARG A 85 -7.47 2.18 -13.12
CA ARG A 85 -7.23 1.07 -14.06
C ARG A 85 -6.84 -0.24 -13.38
N VAL A 86 -6.62 -0.23 -12.06
CA VAL A 86 -6.29 -1.44 -11.30
C VAL A 86 -7.50 -2.37 -11.25
N SER A 87 -7.27 -3.65 -11.50
CA SER A 87 -8.32 -4.67 -11.40
C SER A 87 -8.79 -4.87 -9.97
N GLY A 88 -10.04 -5.28 -9.76
CA GLY A 88 -10.58 -5.55 -8.42
C GLY A 88 -11.16 -4.29 -7.77
N GLN A 89 -11.17 -4.26 -6.44
CA GLN A 89 -11.67 -3.11 -5.68
C GLN A 89 -10.66 -1.96 -5.73
N ARG A 90 -11.18 -0.74 -5.91
CA ARG A 90 -10.39 0.50 -5.94
C ARG A 90 -10.96 1.45 -4.88
N LEU A 91 -10.35 1.45 -3.70
CA LEU A 91 -10.78 2.22 -2.55
C LEU A 91 -9.74 3.28 -2.20
N LEU A 92 -10.17 4.55 -2.17
CA LEU A 92 -9.45 5.65 -1.55
C LEU A 92 -10.00 5.86 -0.13
N ILE A 93 -9.14 5.71 0.87
CA ILE A 93 -9.42 5.94 2.28
C ILE A 93 -8.90 7.33 2.65
N LEU A 94 -9.79 8.21 3.08
CA LEU A 94 -9.45 9.48 3.69
C LEU A 94 -9.19 9.24 5.17
N GLU A 95 -7.96 9.45 5.64
CA GLU A 95 -7.59 9.22 7.03
C GLU A 95 -7.54 10.55 7.78
N ASN A 96 -8.38 10.73 8.79
CA ASN A 96 -8.29 11.90 9.65
C ASN A 96 -7.23 11.69 10.74
N GLY A 97 -6.13 12.43 10.65
CA GLY A 97 -5.06 12.38 11.63
C GLY A 97 -3.71 12.82 11.06
N PRO A 98 -2.69 12.98 11.92
CA PRO A 98 -1.33 13.24 11.43
C PRO A 98 -0.86 12.10 10.52
N LEU A 99 0.01 12.43 9.54
CA LEU A 99 0.58 11.47 8.57
C LEU A 99 0.90 10.13 9.24
N GLY A 100 0.25 9.08 8.73
CA GLY A 100 0.23 7.74 9.32
C GLY A 100 1.61 7.21 9.70
N PHE A 101 1.66 6.53 10.83
CA PHE A 101 2.84 5.83 11.31
C PHE A 101 3.21 4.72 10.33
N THR A 102 4.47 4.68 9.89
CA THR A 102 5.01 3.54 9.16
C THR A 102 5.88 2.70 10.08
N PHE A 103 5.56 1.42 10.20
CA PHE A 103 6.42 0.45 10.85
C PHE A 103 7.58 0.15 9.91
N THR A 104 8.67 0.91 10.02
CA THR A 104 9.93 0.35 9.53
C THR A 104 10.33 -0.72 10.53
N GLY A 105 10.66 -1.93 10.07
CA GLY A 105 11.18 -3.00 10.94
C GLY A 105 12.47 -2.67 11.71
N SER A 106 12.91 -1.41 11.68
CA SER A 106 13.99 -0.83 12.50
C SER A 106 13.49 0.16 13.56
N GLY A 107 12.17 0.35 13.73
CA GLY A 107 11.59 1.34 14.64
C GLY A 107 11.87 2.81 14.27
N LYS A 108 12.32 3.09 13.04
CA LYS A 108 12.64 4.45 12.59
C LYS A 108 11.51 5.02 11.74
N TYR A 109 11.02 6.20 12.11
CA TYR A 109 9.94 6.91 11.42
C TYR A 109 10.40 7.33 10.01
N HIS A 110 9.53 7.18 9.00
CA HIS A 110 9.64 7.93 7.75
C HIS A 110 8.64 9.10 7.80
N PRO A 111 9.03 10.26 8.36
CA PRO A 111 8.22 11.46 8.22
C PRO A 111 8.13 11.83 6.73
N GLY A 112 6.93 12.16 6.25
CA GLY A 112 6.80 12.97 5.03
C GLY A 112 6.42 12.25 3.74
N TYR A 113 5.66 11.16 3.80
CA TYR A 113 4.89 10.74 2.63
C TYR A 113 3.55 11.48 2.59
N ASP A 114 3.00 11.70 1.39
CA ASP A 114 1.73 12.40 1.18
C ASP A 114 0.57 11.43 0.99
N TRP A 115 0.81 10.26 0.42
CA TRP A 115 -0.17 9.18 0.33
C TRP A 115 0.51 7.80 0.36
N GLN A 116 -0.29 6.76 0.61
CA GLN A 116 0.17 5.38 0.67
C GLN A 116 -0.70 4.48 -0.22
N LEU A 117 -0.05 3.54 -0.92
CA LEU A 117 -0.72 2.39 -1.53
C LEU A 117 -0.52 1.18 -0.63
N SER A 118 -1.60 0.50 -0.28
CA SER A 118 -1.59 -0.75 0.47
C SER A 118 -2.10 -1.87 -0.44
N VAL A 119 -1.45 -3.03 -0.41
CA VAL A 119 -1.84 -4.22 -1.18
C VAL A 119 -1.93 -5.39 -0.20
N VAL A 120 -3.08 -6.06 -0.13
CA VAL A 120 -3.30 -7.18 0.81
C VAL A 120 -3.52 -8.46 0.03
N GLY A 121 -2.70 -9.48 0.30
CA GLY A 121 -2.65 -10.74 -0.46
C GLY A 121 -3.35 -11.94 0.18
N TRP A 122 -4.01 -11.80 1.33
CA TRP A 122 -4.69 -12.91 2.02
C TRP A 122 -6.03 -13.26 1.35
N GLY A 123 -5.98 -14.06 0.27
CA GLY A 123 -7.15 -14.68 -0.37
C GLY A 123 -8.03 -13.77 -1.21
N LEU A 124 -8.01 -12.45 -0.96
CA LEU A 124 -8.63 -11.43 -1.79
C LEU A 124 -7.60 -10.35 -2.07
N ALA A 125 -6.85 -10.52 -3.17
CA ALA A 125 -5.92 -9.51 -3.66
C ALA A 125 -6.66 -8.18 -3.83
N SER A 126 -6.38 -7.24 -2.94
CA SER A 126 -6.99 -5.92 -2.94
C SER A 126 -5.91 -4.85 -2.83
N ALA A 127 -6.18 -3.70 -3.44
CA ALA A 127 -5.35 -2.53 -3.33
C ALA A 127 -6.20 -1.40 -2.75
N ALA A 128 -5.65 -0.64 -1.81
CA ALA A 128 -6.30 0.54 -1.23
C ALA A 128 -5.30 1.70 -1.21
N VAL A 129 -5.78 2.91 -1.45
CA VAL A 129 -4.99 4.13 -1.34
C VAL A 129 -5.42 4.86 -0.08
N THR A 130 -4.46 5.32 0.72
CA THR A 130 -4.75 6.14 1.90
C THR A 130 -4.20 7.54 1.69
N LEU A 131 -5.05 8.54 1.90
CA LEU A 131 -4.70 9.96 1.90
C LEU A 131 -4.95 10.56 3.29
N PRO A 132 -3.92 11.02 4.00
CA PRO A 132 -4.09 11.76 5.24
C PRO A 132 -4.71 13.13 4.99
N VAL A 133 -5.82 13.42 5.66
CA VAL A 133 -6.53 14.70 5.58
C VAL A 133 -5.87 15.71 6.52
N GLY A 134 -5.72 16.95 6.06
CA GLY A 134 -4.93 17.98 6.76
C GLY A 134 -3.42 17.94 6.44
N GLY A 135 -3.01 17.04 5.55
CA GLY A 135 -1.68 17.05 4.94
C GLY A 135 -1.50 18.13 3.88
N ARG A 136 -0.53 17.94 2.99
CA ARG A 136 -0.20 18.91 1.92
C ARG A 136 -1.23 18.98 0.79
N ILE A 137 -1.99 17.91 0.60
CA ILE A 137 -2.97 17.79 -0.49
C ILE A 137 -4.36 18.09 0.09
N ALA A 138 -4.99 19.17 -0.35
CA ALA A 138 -6.32 19.55 0.11
C ALA A 138 -7.41 18.76 -0.65
N LEU A 139 -8.50 18.39 0.04
CA LEU A 139 -9.56 17.56 -0.57
C LEU A 139 -10.27 18.25 -1.73
N LYS A 140 -10.42 19.57 -1.66
CA LYS A 140 -11.05 20.38 -2.72
C LYS A 140 -10.30 20.34 -4.06
N ASP A 141 -9.01 19.99 -4.05
CA ASP A 141 -8.16 19.97 -5.23
C ASP A 141 -8.04 18.55 -5.85
N LEU A 142 -8.71 17.56 -5.24
CA LEU A 142 -8.72 16.18 -5.73
C LEU A 142 -9.67 15.98 -6.90
N ASN A 143 -9.20 15.26 -7.92
CA ASN A 143 -10.01 14.78 -9.03
C ASN A 143 -10.10 13.25 -9.02
N VAL A 144 -10.91 12.71 -8.09
CA VAL A 144 -11.09 11.26 -7.97
C VAL A 144 -11.93 10.73 -9.15
N PRO A 145 -11.44 9.73 -9.91
CA PRO A 145 -12.22 9.05 -10.94
C PRO A 145 -13.45 8.37 -10.36
N VAL A 146 -14.55 8.30 -11.12
CA VAL A 146 -15.82 7.73 -10.63
C VAL A 146 -15.74 6.22 -10.39
N GLU A 147 -14.73 5.56 -10.96
CA GLU A 147 -14.40 4.15 -10.79
C GLU A 147 -13.71 3.83 -9.46
N VAL A 148 -13.26 4.85 -8.72
CA VAL A 148 -12.63 4.74 -7.41
C VAL A 148 -13.67 5.07 -6.34
N ASP A 149 -13.93 4.11 -5.46
CA ASP A 149 -14.75 4.31 -4.28
C ASP A 149 -13.97 5.11 -3.24
N VAL A 150 -14.67 5.95 -2.48
CA VAL A 150 -14.05 6.78 -1.43
C VAL A 150 -14.74 6.50 -0.10
N ASP A 151 -13.94 6.27 0.93
CA ASP A 151 -14.41 6.10 2.31
C ASP A 151 -13.53 6.90 3.28
N ALA A 152 -13.97 7.01 4.52
CA ALA A 152 -13.26 7.70 5.58
C ALA A 152 -12.87 6.74 6.71
N MET A 153 -11.68 6.98 7.28
CA MET A 153 -11.20 6.29 8.48
C MET A 153 -10.94 7.30 9.60
N GLY A 154 -11.39 6.98 10.80
CA GLY A 154 -11.33 7.86 11.97
C GLY A 154 -12.56 8.77 12.08
N THR A 155 -12.43 9.85 12.85
CA THR A 155 -13.52 10.83 13.01
C THR A 155 -13.69 11.64 11.74
N GLU A 156 -14.81 11.50 11.03
CA GLU A 156 -15.07 12.30 9.83
C GLU A 156 -15.17 13.80 10.13
N THR A 157 -14.33 14.61 9.47
CA THR A 157 -14.44 16.08 9.51
C THR A 157 -15.59 16.56 8.61
N ALA A 158 -16.02 17.81 8.78
CA ALA A 158 -17.01 18.42 7.90
C ALA A 158 -16.54 18.45 6.43
N GLU A 159 -15.23 18.66 6.22
CA GLU A 159 -14.60 18.64 4.89
C GLU A 159 -14.70 17.25 4.24
N MET A 160 -14.37 16.19 4.98
CA MET A 160 -14.47 14.81 4.48
C MET A 160 -15.92 14.45 4.13
N LYS A 161 -16.89 14.81 4.97
CA LYS A 161 -18.31 14.56 4.71
C LYS A 161 -18.78 15.24 3.43
N ALA A 162 -18.43 16.51 3.26
CA ALA A 162 -18.78 17.26 2.06
C ALA A 162 -18.15 16.62 0.80
N PHE A 163 -16.88 16.22 0.88
CA PHE A 163 -16.17 15.55 -0.20
C PHE A 163 -16.81 14.21 -0.57
N LEU A 164 -17.10 13.35 0.42
CA LEU A 164 -17.74 12.05 0.21
C LEU A 164 -19.12 12.19 -0.43
N ALA A 165 -19.94 13.16 0.03
CA ALA A 165 -21.26 13.42 -0.54
C ALA A 165 -21.16 13.88 -2.01
N ALA A 166 -20.25 14.81 -2.32
CA ALA A 166 -20.02 15.28 -3.67
C ALA A 166 -19.56 14.17 -4.62
N HIS A 167 -18.66 13.29 -4.15
CA HIS A 167 -18.17 12.16 -4.95
C HIS A 167 -19.26 11.11 -5.20
N ARG A 168 -20.07 10.76 -4.19
CA ARG A 168 -21.21 9.85 -4.34
C ARG A 168 -22.21 10.37 -5.37
N ALA A 169 -22.56 11.66 -5.31
CA ALA A 169 -23.43 12.29 -6.31
C ALA A 169 -22.83 12.23 -7.72
N LYS A 170 -21.50 12.42 -7.86
CA LYS A 170 -20.77 12.27 -9.14
C LYS A 170 -20.88 10.83 -9.67
N GLN A 171 -20.71 9.83 -8.82
CA GLN A 171 -20.85 8.41 -9.18
C GLN A 171 -22.29 8.08 -9.61
N GLU A 172 -23.30 8.55 -8.87
CA GLU A 172 -24.71 8.35 -9.21
C GLU A 172 -25.07 8.94 -10.58
N LYS A 173 -24.63 10.17 -10.83
CA LYS A 173 -24.82 10.83 -12.13
C LYS A 173 -24.16 10.05 -13.27
N ALA A 174 -22.93 9.55 -13.05
CA ALA A 174 -22.23 8.73 -14.04
C ALA A 174 -22.93 7.40 -14.31
N ARG A 175 -23.53 6.78 -13.29
CA ARG A 175 -24.31 5.53 -13.42
C ARG A 175 -25.63 5.78 -14.18
N ALA A 176 -26.33 6.86 -13.88
CA ALA A 176 -27.59 7.23 -14.56
C ALA A 176 -27.38 7.54 -16.06
N GLY A 177 -26.23 8.09 -16.43
CA GLY A 177 -25.89 8.39 -17.83
C GLY A 177 -25.48 7.18 -18.68
N ARG A 178 -25.21 6.02 -18.06
CA ARG A 178 -24.93 4.78 -18.81
C ARG A 178 -26.26 4.11 -19.16
N THR A 179 -26.86 4.49 -20.29
CA THR A 179 -27.99 3.75 -20.86
C THR A 179 -27.52 2.32 -21.12
N PRO A 180 -28.24 1.28 -20.66
CA PRO A 180 -27.91 -0.10 -21.01
C PRO A 180 -27.99 -0.23 -22.53
N LYS A 181 -26.88 -0.67 -23.13
CA LYS A 181 -26.82 -1.08 -24.53
C LYS A 181 -27.21 -2.54 -24.67
#